data_AF-A0AAN4SKG5-F1
#
_entry.id   AF-A0AAN4SKG5-F1
#
_cell.length_a   1.000
_cell.length_b   1.000
_cell.length_c   1.000
_cell.angle_alpha   90.00
_cell.angle_beta   90.00
_cell.angle_gamma   90.00
#
_symmetry.space_group_name_H-M   'P 1'
#
loop_
_entity.id
_entity.type
_entity.pdbx_description
1 polymer ?
#
loop_
_entity_poly.entity_id
_entity_poly.type
_entity_poly.pdbx_seq_one_letter_code
_entity_poly.pdbx_strand_id
1 'polypeptide(L)' 'MDLEKTQWQIIKKILNLQERKRKYALHGIWNAIFYLVKTGCQWSMLPCNFAS' A
#
# COMPACT_ATOMS: atom_id res chain seq x y z
N MET A 1 -5.64 5.41 -7.95
CA MET A 1 -4.65 4.47 -8.53
C MET A 1 -4.62 3.28 -7.61
N ASP A 2 -5.15 2.16 -8.08
CA ASP A 2 -5.19 0.92 -7.32
C ASP A 2 -4.04 0.04 -7.82
N LEU A 3 -3.28 -0.54 -6.90
CA LEU A 3 -2.31 -1.57 -7.22
C LEU A 3 -3.05 -2.72 -7.89
N GLU A 4 -2.67 -3.06 -9.12
CA GLU A 4 -3.34 -4.14 -9.85
C GLU A 4 -3.27 -5.42 -9.02
N LYS A 5 -4.39 -6.17 -8.96
CA LYS A 5 -4.50 -7.42 -8.18
C LYS A 5 -3.30 -8.34 -8.41
N THR A 6 -2.81 -8.43 -9.65
CA THR A 6 -1.65 -9.23 -10.04
C THR A 6 -0.37 -8.81 -9.31
N GLN A 7 -0.08 -7.51 -9.27
CA GLN A 7 1.07 -6.93 -8.56
C GLN A 7 0.98 -7.23 -7.06
N TRP A 8 -0.22 -7.05 -6.48
CA TRP A 8 -0.45 -7.34 -5.06
C TRP A 8 -0.18 -8.80 -4.72
N GLN A 9 -0.57 -9.75 -5.56
CA GLN A 9 -0.29 -11.18 -5.32
C GLN A 9 1.20 -11.48 -5.25
N ILE A 10 2.01 -10.83 -6.08
CA ILE A 10 3.48 -10.97 -6.06
C ILE A 10 4.05 -10.40 -4.76
N ILE A 11 3.64 -9.18 -4.40
CA ILE A 11 4.09 -8.51 -3.18
C ILE A 11 3.74 -9.32 -1.93
N LYS A 12 2.53 -9.89 -1.86
CA LYS A 12 2.13 -10.78 -0.75
C LYS A 12 3.02 -12.01 -0.62
N LYS A 13 3.44 -12.60 -1.75
CA LYS A 13 4.35 -13.76 -1.75
C LYS A 13 5.74 -13.37 -1.24
N ILE A 14 6.26 -12.21 -1.68
CA ILE A 14 7.57 -11.70 -1.25
C ILE A 14 7.57 -11.38 0.26
N LEU A 15 6.53 -10.70 0.73
CA LEU A 15 6.41 -10.29 2.14
C LEU A 15 6.14 -11.45 3.10
N ASN A 16 5.92 -12.67 2.59
CA ASN A 16 5.57 -13.88 3.35
C ASN A 16 4.57 -13.56 4.48
N LEU A 17 3.44 -12.96 4.10
CA LEU A 17 2.53 -12.29 5.03
C LEU A 17 1.99 -13.27 6.07
N GLN A 18 2.55 -13.22 7.27
CA GLN A 18 1.95 -13.85 8.43
C GLN A 18 0.63 -13.15 8.78
N GLU A 19 -0.39 -13.96 9.07
CA GLU A 19 -1.66 -13.48 9.59
C GLU A 19 -1.45 -12.90 10.99
N ARG A 20 -1.68 -11.59 11.10
CA ARG A 20 -1.60 -10.83 12.35
C ARG A 20 -2.72 -9.80 12.32
N LYS A 21 -3.29 -9.49 13.48
CA LYS A 21 -4.23 -8.38 13.62
C LYS A 21 -3.51 -7.07 13.32
N ARG A 22 -3.92 -6.40 12.24
CA ARG A 22 -3.38 -5.10 11.81
C ARG A 22 -4.51 -4.08 11.84
N LYS A 23 -4.20 -2.86 12.28
CA LYS A 23 -5.13 -1.73 12.28
C LYS A 23 -5.50 -1.28 10.86
N TYR A 24 -4.57 -1.42 9.91
CA TYR A 24 -4.73 -1.00 8.52
C TYR A 24 -4.46 -2.16 7.56
N ALA A 25 -5.18 -2.18 6.45
CA ALA A 25 -4.94 -3.13 5.36
C ALA A 25 -3.57 -2.85 4.72
N LEU A 26 -2.73 -3.88 4.61
CA LEU A 26 -1.40 -3.75 3.98
C LEU A 26 -1.50 -3.25 2.54
N HIS A 27 -2.57 -3.59 1.83
CA HIS A 27 -2.84 -3.10 0.48
C HIS A 27 -2.96 -1.57 0.45
N GLY A 28 -3.64 -0.97 1.41
CA GLY A 28 -3.77 0.49 1.53
C GLY A 28 -2.43 1.17 1.80
N ILE A 29 -1.62 0.59 2.70
CA ILE A 29 -0.25 1.08 2.99
C ILE A 29 0.61 1.00 1.73
N TRP A 30 0.54 -0.09 0.98
CA TRP A 30 1.34 -0.26 -0.22
C TRP A 30 0.92 0.70 -1.34
N ASN A 31 -0.38 0.91 -1.52
CA ASN A 31 -0.93 1.93 -2.41
C ASN A 31 -0.41 3.33 -2.05
N ALA A 32 -0.35 3.68 -0.77
CA ALA A 32 0.21 4.94 -0.30
C ALA A 32 1.70 5.10 -0.65
N ILE A 33 2.51 4.06 -0.39
CA ILE A 33 3.94 4.06 -0.73
C ILE A 33 4.13 4.21 -2.25
N PHE A 34 3.38 3.46 -3.06
CA PHE A 34 3.45 3.55 -4.52
C PHE A 34 3.05 4.93 -5.03
N TYR A 35 2.03 5.54 -4.43
CA TYR A 35 1.61 6.89 -4.75
C TYR A 35 2.75 7.89 -4.51
N LEU A 36 3.42 7.79 -3.35
CA LEU A 36 4.55 8.66 -3.02
C LEU A 36 5.73 8.48 -3.98
N VAL A 37 6.11 7.24 -4.27
CA VAL A 37 7.21 6.94 -5.20
C VAL A 37 6.89 7.45 -6.61
N LYS A 38 5.65 7.31 -7.06
CA LYS A 38 5.23 7.75 -8.40
C LYS A 38 5.12 9.27 -8.54
N THR A 39 4.64 9.94 -7.50
CA THR A 39 4.44 11.39 -7.51
C THR A 39 5.68 12.17 -7.08
N GLY A 40 6.58 11.53 -6.34
CA GLY A 40 7.73 12.18 -5.70
C GLY A 40 7.32 13.13 -4.57
N CYS A 41 6.05 13.13 -4.15
CA CYS A 41 5.56 14.03 -3.11
C CYS A 41 5.98 13.57 -1.70
N GLN A 42 5.99 14.51 -0.76
CA GLN A 42 6.28 14.24 0.64
C GLN A 42 5.16 13.42 1.29
N TRP A 43 5.50 12.56 2.27
CA TRP A 43 4.54 11.72 3.00
C TRP A 43 3.38 12.53 3.61
N SER A 44 3.63 13.77 4.03
CA SER A 44 2.60 14.66 4.60
C SER A 44 1.53 15.12 3.60
N MET A 45 1.78 14.99 2.30
CA MET A 45 0.84 15.35 1.23
C MET A 45 -0.02 14.16 0.78
N LEU A 46 0.06 13.03 1.48
CA LEU A 46 -0.74 11.86 1.14
C LEU A 46 -2.24 12.16 1.28
N PRO A 47 -3.07 11.93 0.25
CA PRO A 47 -4.50 12.12 0.37
C PRO A 47 -5.10 11.26 1.50
N CYS A 48 -6.00 11.82 2.31
CA CYS A 48 -6.62 11.12 3.45
C CYS A 48 -7.34 9.81 3.05
N ASN A 49 -7.73 9.66 1.77
CA ASN A 49 -8.38 8.49 1.21
C ASN A 49 -7.54 7.20 1.22
N PHE A 50 -6.23 7.25 1.50
CA PHE A 50 -5.40 6.06 1.62
C PHE A 50 -5.45 5.39 3.00
N ALA A 51 -6.01 6.08 4.01
CA ALA A 51 -6.11 5.58 5.38
C ALA A 51 -7.45 4.90 5.71
N SER A 52 -8.35 4.76 4.73
CA SER A 52 -9.67 4.13 4.88
C SER A 52 -9.63 2.61 4.73
#